data_AF-A0A356CRC9-F1
#
_entry.id   AF-A0A356CRC9-F1
#
_cell.length_a   1.000
_cell.length_b   1.000
_cell.length_c   1.000
_cell.angle_alpha   90.00
_cell.angle_beta   90.00
_cell.angle_gamma   90.00
#
_symmetry.space_group_name_H-M   'P 1'
#
loop_
_entity.id
_entity.type
_entity.pdbx_description
1 polymer ?
#
loop_
_entity_poly.entity_id
_entity_poly.type
_entity_poly.pdbx_seq_one_letter_code
_entity_poly.pdbx_strand_id
1 'polypeptide(L)'
;MDKKILISLAIALLVILGIGVCMQYYYRDKPAVVVNPDSTSVVYKNADYGFTFSLPDSWKGYSVVTTAWNGSALKGTATSTGPKLLIRNPKWTAASPYEDIPVLVFTISQWNAYLAEDFSVSAAPILATEFARNNVYVFALPPRWNYDYSLGYKEAEDIVAGGPLHAFNL
;
A
#
# COMPACT_ATOMS: atom_id res chain seq x y z
N MET A 1 -14.78 3.19 -47.86
CA MET A 1 -14.64 3.48 -46.42
C MET A 1 -15.21 4.86 -46.18
N ASP A 2 -16.15 5.02 -45.25
CA ASP A 2 -16.83 6.30 -45.01
C ASP A 2 -15.83 7.36 -44.49
N LYS A 3 -15.91 8.59 -45.00
CA LYS A 3 -15.08 9.72 -44.57
C LYS A 3 -15.20 9.97 -43.07
N LYS A 4 -16.38 9.70 -42.47
CA LYS A 4 -16.59 9.78 -41.02
C LYS A 4 -15.80 8.71 -40.26
N ILE A 5 -15.70 7.50 -40.82
CA ILE A 5 -14.92 6.40 -40.24
C ILE A 5 -13.42 6.70 -40.30
N LEU A 6 -12.93 7.27 -41.43
CA LEU A 6 -11.52 7.71 -41.52
C LEU A 6 -11.17 8.78 -40.48
N ILE A 7 -12.05 9.76 -40.29
CA ILE A 7 -11.81 10.86 -39.33
C ILE A 7 -11.78 10.31 -37.90
N SER A 8 -12.72 9.43 -37.53
CA SER A 8 -12.73 8.82 -36.20
C SER A 8 -11.48 7.98 -35.91
N LEU A 9 -10.98 7.22 -36.89
CA LEU A 9 -9.74 6.45 -36.73
C LEU A 9 -8.51 7.34 -36.58
N ALA A 10 -8.44 8.45 -37.32
CA ALA A 10 -7.35 9.41 -37.20
C ALA A 10 -7.33 10.08 -35.81
N ILE A 11 -8.49 10.43 -35.26
CA ILE A 11 -8.61 11.01 -33.92
C ILE A 11 -8.20 9.99 -32.85
N ALA A 12 -8.67 8.73 -32.95
CA ALA A 12 -8.29 7.67 -32.02
C ALA A 12 -6.77 7.44 -32.00
N LEU A 13 -6.13 7.45 -33.17
CA LEU A 13 -4.69 7.29 -33.28
C LEU A 13 -3.91 8.45 -32.62
N LEU A 14 -4.38 9.70 -32.78
CA LEU A 14 -3.78 10.86 -32.13
C LEU A 14 -3.91 10.80 -30.61
N VAL A 15 -5.04 10.30 -30.09
CA VAL A 15 -5.23 10.11 -28.65
C VAL A 15 -4.28 9.04 -28.09
N ILE A 16 -4.13 7.92 -28.79
CA ILE A 16 -3.21 6.84 -28.38
C ILE A 16 -1.76 7.33 -28.39
N LEU A 17 -1.36 8.08 -29.43
CA LEU A 17 -0.04 8.69 -29.51
C LEU A 17 0.17 9.72 -28.39
N GLY A 18 -0.83 10.55 -28.09
CA GLY A 18 -0.79 11.50 -26.98
C GLY A 18 -0.61 10.82 -25.62
N ILE A 19 -1.37 9.76 -25.36
CA ILE A 19 -1.23 8.95 -24.13
C ILE A 19 0.15 8.31 -24.05
N GLY A 20 0.65 7.75 -25.17
CA GLY A 20 1.98 7.14 -25.23
C GLY A 20 3.10 8.13 -24.89
N VAL A 21 3.04 9.33 -25.45
CA VAL A 21 4.00 10.41 -25.17
C VAL A 21 3.90 10.89 -23.72
N CYS A 22 2.67 11.08 -23.19
CA CYS A 22 2.45 11.44 -21.79
C CYS A 22 2.99 10.37 -20.83
N MET A 23 2.75 9.09 -21.12
CA MET A 23 3.27 7.97 -20.34
C MET A 23 4.80 7.95 -20.39
N GLN A 24 5.40 8.07 -21.57
CA GLN A 24 6.86 8.10 -21.72
C GLN A 24 7.49 9.28 -20.96
N TYR A 25 6.87 10.47 -21.00
CA TYR A 25 7.33 11.62 -20.23
C TYR A 25 7.22 11.38 -18.70
N TYR A 26 6.09 10.84 -18.24
CA TYR A 26 5.85 10.49 -16.85
C TYR A 26 6.87 9.47 -16.31
N TYR A 27 7.23 8.46 -17.11
CA TYR A 27 8.22 7.44 -16.71
C TYR A 27 9.67 7.91 -16.86
N ARG A 28 9.97 8.83 -17.79
CA ARG A 28 11.34 9.31 -18.02
C ARG A 28 11.88 10.13 -16.85
N ASP A 29 11.02 10.96 -16.26
CA ASP A 29 11.42 11.89 -15.21
C ASP A 29 11.14 11.33 -13.80
N LYS A 30 10.72 10.05 -13.69
CA LYS A 30 10.70 9.36 -12.40
C LYS A 30 12.16 9.17 -11.97
N PRO A 31 12.64 9.83 -10.90
CA PRO A 31 14.00 9.62 -10.44
C PRO A 31 14.16 8.13 -10.14
N ALA A 32 15.24 7.52 -10.64
CA ALA A 32 15.61 6.20 -10.22
C ALA A 32 15.72 6.22 -8.69
N VAL A 33 14.97 5.35 -8.01
CA VAL A 33 15.17 5.13 -6.58
C VAL A 33 16.59 4.61 -6.46
N VAL A 34 17.50 5.48 -5.99
CA VAL A 34 18.88 5.09 -5.71
C VAL A 34 18.81 4.24 -4.45
N VAL A 35 18.56 2.94 -4.65
CA VAL A 35 18.70 1.95 -3.58
C VAL A 35 20.18 1.89 -3.26
N ASN A 36 20.58 2.59 -2.20
CA ASN A 36 21.95 2.59 -1.73
C ASN A 36 22.18 1.24 -1.03
N PRO A 37 23.00 0.33 -1.58
CA PRO A 37 23.12 -1.04 -1.08
C PRO A 37 23.84 -1.14 0.28
N ASP A 38 24.37 -0.02 0.79
CA ASP A 38 25.14 0.07 2.04
C ASP A 38 24.42 0.79 3.19
N SER A 39 23.08 0.81 3.18
CA SER A 39 22.32 1.10 4.42
C SER A 39 22.12 -0.22 5.16
N THR A 40 22.64 -0.35 6.37
CA THR A 40 22.34 -1.52 7.19
C THR A 40 20.84 -1.53 7.46
N SER A 41 20.10 -2.48 6.90
CA SER A 41 18.65 -2.53 7.09
C SER A 41 18.33 -3.02 8.49
N VAL A 42 17.38 -2.36 9.16
CA VAL A 42 16.79 -2.86 10.40
C VAL A 42 15.62 -3.76 10.03
N VAL A 43 15.59 -4.98 10.55
CA VAL A 43 14.52 -5.93 10.26
C VAL A 43 13.58 -6.04 11.46
N TYR A 44 12.31 -5.68 11.23
CA TYR A 44 11.21 -6.05 12.12
C TYR A 44 10.79 -7.48 11.80
N LYS A 45 10.70 -8.35 12.81
CA LYS A 45 10.13 -9.69 12.67
C LYS A 45 8.89 -9.82 13.55
N ASN A 46 7.77 -10.15 12.94
CA ASN A 46 6.56 -10.53 13.66
C ASN A 46 6.34 -12.04 13.51
N ALA A 47 6.66 -12.79 14.57
CA ALA A 47 6.52 -14.24 14.60
C ALA A 47 5.06 -14.68 14.76
N ASP A 48 4.20 -13.86 15.37
CA ASP A 48 2.80 -14.20 15.62
C ASP A 48 1.97 -14.27 14.34
N TYR A 49 2.27 -13.38 13.38
CA TYR A 49 1.59 -13.33 12.09
C TYR A 49 2.42 -13.90 10.95
N GLY A 50 3.72 -14.12 11.12
CA GLY A 50 4.55 -14.80 10.13
C GLY A 50 5.08 -13.88 9.03
N PHE A 51 5.68 -12.74 9.38
CA PHE A 51 6.35 -11.88 8.40
C PHE A 51 7.56 -11.14 8.97
N THR A 52 8.42 -10.68 8.07
CA THR A 52 9.47 -9.69 8.35
C THR A 52 9.21 -8.42 7.55
N PHE A 53 9.68 -7.28 8.06
CA PHE A 53 9.63 -5.99 7.39
C PHE A 53 11.00 -5.31 7.46
N SER A 54 11.59 -5.03 6.30
CA SER A 54 12.88 -4.34 6.17
C SER A 54 12.70 -2.83 6.23
N LEU A 55 13.46 -2.17 7.10
CA LEU A 55 13.45 -0.72 7.28
C LEU A 55 14.86 -0.17 7.06
N PRO A 56 15.00 1.08 6.57
CA PRO A 56 16.30 1.72 6.46
C PRO A 56 16.87 2.10 7.84
N ASP A 57 18.17 2.36 7.91
CA ASP A 57 18.86 2.80 9.15
C ASP A 57 18.21 4.01 9.82
N SER A 58 17.61 4.92 9.04
CA SER A 58 16.89 6.10 9.56
C SER A 58 15.71 5.75 10.47
N TRP A 59 15.24 4.50 10.43
CA TRP A 59 14.16 3.96 11.26
C TRP A 59 14.68 3.18 12.48
N LYS A 60 15.98 3.17 12.75
CA LYS A 60 16.51 2.55 13.98
C LYS A 60 15.87 3.20 15.21
N GLY A 61 15.29 2.36 16.08
CA GLY A 61 14.47 2.81 17.20
C GLY A 61 12.98 2.99 16.88
N TYR A 62 12.50 2.49 15.73
CA TYR A 62 11.07 2.40 15.44
C TYR A 62 10.31 1.67 16.56
N SER A 63 9.01 1.95 16.64
CA SER A 63 8.08 1.22 17.50
C SER A 63 6.94 0.62 16.67
N VAL A 64 6.23 -0.34 17.25
CA VAL A 64 5.03 -0.93 16.63
C VAL A 64 3.84 -0.66 17.53
N VAL A 65 2.85 0.07 17.01
CA VAL A 65 1.58 0.28 17.70
C VAL A 65 0.56 -0.69 17.14
N THR A 66 -0.02 -1.52 18.02
CA THR A 66 -1.05 -2.47 17.65
C THR A 66 -2.43 -1.87 17.92
N THR A 67 -3.28 -1.91 16.91
CA THR A 67 -4.67 -1.48 16.94
C THR A 67 -5.53 -2.49 16.18
N ALA A 68 -6.76 -2.13 15.84
CA ALA A 68 -7.63 -2.95 14.99
C ALA A 68 -8.16 -2.14 13.81
N TRP A 69 -8.35 -2.80 12.67
CA TRP A 69 -9.23 -2.29 11.63
C TRP A 69 -10.65 -2.81 11.84
N ASN A 70 -11.64 -2.01 11.43
CA ASN A 70 -13.05 -2.37 11.52
C ASN A 70 -13.63 -2.36 10.11
N GLY A 71 -14.32 -3.43 9.77
CA GLY A 71 -15.03 -3.63 8.52
C GLY A 71 -16.49 -3.25 8.67
N SER A 72 -16.94 -2.28 7.88
CA SER A 72 -18.34 -1.88 7.76
C SER A 72 -19.01 -2.72 6.67
N ALA A 73 -20.16 -3.33 6.99
CA ALA A 73 -20.93 -4.08 6.02
C ALA A 73 -21.29 -3.21 4.80
N LEU A 74 -21.02 -3.70 3.59
CA LEU A 74 -21.48 -3.08 2.35
C LEU A 74 -22.81 -3.69 1.89
N LYS A 75 -23.06 -4.94 2.29
CA LYS A 75 -24.30 -5.69 2.07
C LYS A 75 -24.71 -6.39 3.37
N GLY A 76 -25.99 -6.35 3.70
CA GLY A 76 -26.51 -7.00 4.92
C GLY A 76 -25.95 -6.37 6.20
N THR A 77 -25.67 -7.19 7.21
CA THR A 77 -25.24 -6.77 8.56
C THR A 77 -23.88 -7.31 8.99
N ALA A 78 -23.20 -8.06 8.12
CA ALA A 78 -21.94 -8.73 8.47
C ALA A 78 -20.79 -7.72 8.57
N THR A 79 -20.26 -7.53 9.77
CA THR A 79 -19.04 -6.75 10.03
C THR A 79 -17.85 -7.69 10.25
N SER A 80 -16.65 -7.18 10.03
CA SER A 80 -15.40 -7.92 10.23
C SER A 80 -14.41 -7.05 10.98
N THR A 81 -13.45 -7.64 11.68
CA THR A 81 -12.36 -6.88 12.33
C THR A 81 -11.09 -7.71 12.32
N GLY A 82 -9.96 -7.04 12.41
CA GLY A 82 -8.67 -7.71 12.50
C GLY A 82 -7.56 -6.77 12.95
N PRO A 83 -6.35 -7.32 13.16
CA PRO A 83 -5.22 -6.56 13.63
C PRO A 83 -4.77 -5.50 12.62
N LYS A 84 -4.46 -4.31 13.12
CA LYS A 84 -3.79 -3.24 12.37
C LYS A 84 -2.50 -2.87 13.11
N LEU A 85 -1.37 -3.15 12.48
CA LEU A 85 -0.05 -2.81 12.98
C LEU A 85 0.38 -1.48 12.36
N LEU A 86 0.92 -0.57 13.18
CA LEU A 86 1.50 0.70 12.74
C LEU A 86 2.99 0.65 13.03
N ILE A 87 3.81 0.55 12.00
CA ILE A 87 5.26 0.68 12.13
C ILE A 87 5.57 2.17 12.18
N ARG A 88 6.02 2.64 13.35
CA ARG A 88 6.12 4.05 13.68
C ARG A 88 7.57 4.53 13.69
N ASN A 89 7.82 5.58 12.93
CA ASN A 89 9.14 6.20 12.87
C ASN A 89 9.55 6.79 14.23
N PRO A 90 10.83 6.70 14.64
CA PRO A 90 11.31 7.29 15.90
C PRO A 90 11.13 8.81 16.01
N LYS A 91 10.95 9.52 14.88
CA LYS A 91 10.65 10.96 14.85
C LYS A 91 9.19 11.30 15.10
N TRP A 92 8.31 10.30 15.21
CA TRP A 92 6.89 10.52 15.44
C TRP A 92 6.64 11.21 16.78
N THR A 93 5.82 12.27 16.78
CA THR A 93 5.32 12.91 18.00
C THR A 93 3.85 13.27 17.84
N ALA A 94 3.12 13.45 18.95
CA ALA A 94 1.71 13.87 18.88
C ALA A 94 1.55 15.29 18.29
N ALA A 95 2.54 16.17 18.48
CA ALA A 95 2.53 17.53 17.95
C ALA A 95 2.94 17.61 16.47
N SER A 96 3.75 16.66 16.01
CA SER A 96 4.16 16.52 14.61
C SER A 96 4.18 15.03 14.26
N PRO A 97 3.03 14.48 13.86
CA PRO A 97 2.93 13.08 13.48
C PRO A 97 3.80 12.81 12.26
N TYR A 98 4.72 11.86 12.40
CA TYR A 98 5.41 11.29 11.25
C TYR A 98 4.52 10.22 10.62
N GLU A 99 4.63 9.98 9.32
CA GLU A 99 3.81 8.95 8.67
C GLU A 99 4.15 7.57 9.25
N ASP A 100 3.13 6.87 9.75
CA ASP A 100 3.25 5.46 10.12
C ASP A 100 3.15 4.60 8.86
N ILE A 101 3.82 3.45 8.83
CA ILE A 101 3.57 2.43 7.78
C ILE A 101 2.57 1.40 8.35
N PRO A 102 1.32 1.41 7.90
CA PRO A 102 0.31 0.47 8.40
C PRO A 102 0.38 -0.90 7.71
N VAL A 103 0.13 -1.96 8.47
CA VAL A 103 -0.11 -3.31 7.96
C VAL A 103 -1.44 -3.81 8.52
N LEU A 104 -2.42 -3.97 7.64
CA LEU A 104 -3.66 -4.66 7.94
C LEU A 104 -3.40 -6.16 7.84
N VAL A 105 -3.83 -6.91 8.86
CA VAL A 105 -3.75 -8.37 8.86
C VAL A 105 -5.15 -8.93 8.67
N PHE A 106 -5.33 -9.72 7.62
CA PHE A 106 -6.55 -10.45 7.33
C PHE A 106 -6.29 -11.95 7.42
N THR A 107 -7.25 -12.75 7.88
CA THR A 107 -7.26 -14.17 7.51
C THR A 107 -7.55 -14.31 6.02
N ILE A 108 -7.20 -15.45 5.42
CA ILE A 108 -7.53 -15.72 4.00
C ILE A 108 -9.04 -15.58 3.73
N SER A 109 -9.90 -16.06 4.65
CA SER A 109 -11.35 -15.94 4.50
C SER A 109 -11.83 -14.49 4.58
N GLN A 110 -11.27 -13.68 5.50
CA GLN A 110 -11.58 -12.26 5.59
C GLN A 110 -11.15 -11.50 4.34
N TRP A 111 -9.97 -11.81 3.79
CA TRP A 111 -9.49 -11.19 2.55
C TRP A 111 -10.39 -11.50 1.36
N ASN A 112 -10.84 -12.75 1.22
CA ASN A 112 -11.75 -13.14 0.14
C ASN A 112 -13.11 -12.43 0.26
N ALA A 113 -13.67 -12.32 1.46
CA ALA A 113 -14.90 -11.57 1.70
C ALA A 113 -14.71 -10.05 1.45
N TYR A 114 -13.53 -9.52 1.78
CA TYR A 114 -13.17 -8.14 1.46
C TYR A 114 -13.12 -7.89 -0.05
N LEU A 115 -12.47 -8.77 -0.83
CA LEU A 115 -12.42 -8.69 -2.29
C LEU A 115 -13.79 -8.90 -2.95
N ALA A 116 -14.71 -9.63 -2.30
CA ALA A 116 -16.09 -9.79 -2.74
C ALA A 116 -16.98 -8.56 -2.42
N GLU A 117 -16.41 -7.53 -1.79
CA GLU A 117 -17.12 -6.33 -1.34
C GLU A 117 -18.28 -6.64 -0.39
N ASP A 118 -18.11 -7.64 0.49
CA ASP A 118 -19.07 -7.92 1.56
C ASP A 118 -18.97 -6.86 2.67
N PHE A 119 -17.75 -6.35 2.92
CA PHE A 119 -17.48 -5.26 3.83
C PHE A 119 -16.36 -4.35 3.31
N SER A 120 -16.28 -3.12 3.84
CA SER A 120 -15.19 -2.19 3.57
C SER A 120 -14.43 -1.82 4.85
N VAL A 121 -13.12 -1.65 4.75
CA VAL A 121 -12.25 -1.18 5.84
C VAL A 121 -12.03 0.35 5.83
N SER A 122 -12.61 1.05 4.85
CA SER A 122 -12.54 2.52 4.75
C SER A 122 -13.71 3.10 3.94
N ALA A 123 -13.86 4.42 3.93
CA ALA A 123 -14.79 5.11 3.05
C ALA A 123 -14.23 5.38 1.64
N ALA A 124 -12.98 5.02 1.35
CA ALA A 124 -12.37 5.26 0.04
C ALA A 124 -12.98 4.35 -1.04
N PRO A 125 -13.16 4.84 -2.28
CA PRO A 125 -13.71 4.06 -3.39
C PRO A 125 -12.66 3.14 -4.04
N ILE A 126 -11.68 2.69 -3.27
CA ILE A 126 -10.60 1.79 -3.71
C ILE A 126 -10.33 0.77 -2.60
N LEU A 127 -9.93 -0.44 -3.01
CA LEU A 127 -9.60 -1.50 -2.06
C LEU A 127 -8.20 -1.32 -1.45
N ALA A 128 -7.98 -1.99 -0.32
CA ALA A 128 -6.69 -2.17 0.31
C ALA A 128 -5.79 -2.90 -0.68
N THR A 129 -4.51 -2.54 -0.70
CA THR A 129 -3.54 -3.15 -1.61
C THR A 129 -2.84 -4.29 -0.88
N GLU A 130 -2.86 -5.48 -1.46
CA GLU A 130 -2.12 -6.62 -0.92
C GLU A 130 -0.61 -6.33 -0.94
N PHE A 131 0.05 -6.65 0.16
CA PHE A 131 1.47 -6.42 0.39
C PHE A 131 2.26 -7.73 0.33
N ALA A 132 1.78 -8.76 1.04
CA ALA A 132 2.20 -10.15 0.88
C ALA A 132 1.18 -11.09 1.53
N ARG A 133 1.42 -12.40 1.48
CA ARG A 133 0.62 -13.42 2.16
C ARG A 133 1.45 -14.62 2.59
N ASN A 134 0.99 -15.32 3.62
CA ASN A 134 1.45 -16.68 3.97
C ASN A 134 0.29 -17.67 3.93
N ASN A 135 0.49 -18.86 4.50
CA ASN A 135 -0.51 -19.93 4.58
C ASN A 135 -1.72 -19.62 5.49
N VAL A 136 -1.69 -18.56 6.30
CA VAL A 136 -2.74 -18.21 7.27
C VAL A 136 -3.33 -16.82 7.03
N TYR A 137 -2.49 -15.86 6.66
CA TYR A 137 -2.80 -14.44 6.63
C TYR A 137 -2.47 -13.77 5.30
N VAL A 138 -3.21 -12.69 5.01
CA VAL A 138 -2.90 -11.70 3.98
C VAL A 138 -2.58 -10.38 4.66
N PHE A 139 -1.46 -9.78 4.27
CA PHE A 139 -0.99 -8.48 4.74
C PHE A 139 -1.33 -7.44 3.69
N ALA A 140 -1.96 -6.33 4.08
CA ALA A 140 -2.37 -5.31 3.13
C ALA A 140 -2.17 -3.89 3.67
N LEU A 141 -1.99 -2.94 2.75
CA LEU A 141 -1.99 -1.51 3.03
C LEU A 141 -3.43 -1.00 3.00
N PRO A 142 -3.87 -0.18 3.98
CA PRO A 142 -5.16 0.48 3.93
C PRO A 142 -5.31 1.34 2.67
N PRO A 143 -6.54 1.50 2.16
CA PRO A 143 -6.83 2.49 1.12
C PRO A 143 -6.34 3.88 1.54
N ARG A 144 -5.59 4.56 0.65
CA ARG A 144 -5.17 5.96 0.84
C ARG A 144 -4.45 6.22 2.17
N TRP A 145 -3.67 5.25 2.65
CA TRP A 145 -3.06 5.31 3.98
C TRP A 145 -2.19 6.54 4.24
N ASN A 146 -1.63 7.14 3.19
CA ASN A 146 -0.69 8.27 3.21
C ASN A 146 -1.27 9.56 2.59
N TYR A 147 -2.60 9.64 2.43
CA TYR A 147 -3.25 10.73 1.70
C TYR A 147 -3.36 12.05 2.49
N ASP A 148 -3.05 12.02 3.79
CA ASP A 148 -2.99 13.23 4.62
C ASP A 148 -1.68 14.02 4.43
N TYR A 149 -0.72 13.46 3.68
CA TYR A 149 0.59 14.05 3.41
C TYR A 149 1.33 14.45 4.69
N SER A 150 1.21 13.65 5.76
CA SER A 150 1.94 13.87 7.01
C SER A 150 3.45 13.89 6.82
N LEU A 151 4.17 14.41 7.81
CA LEU A 151 5.62 14.50 7.75
C LEU A 151 6.22 13.11 7.45
N GLY A 152 7.06 13.00 6.43
CA GLY A 152 7.69 11.73 6.07
C GLY A 152 6.86 10.78 5.21
N TYR A 153 5.67 11.19 4.73
CA TYR A 153 4.83 10.34 3.87
C TYR A 153 5.58 9.77 2.66
N LYS A 154 6.43 10.58 2.02
CA LYS A 154 7.22 10.17 0.85
C LYS A 154 8.30 9.13 1.19
N GLU A 155 8.94 9.26 2.35
CA GLU A 155 9.89 8.23 2.82
C GLU A 155 9.15 6.92 3.08
N ALA A 156 7.97 6.98 3.71
CA ALA A 156 7.13 5.82 3.94
C ALA A 156 6.67 5.16 2.62
N GLU A 157 6.26 5.97 1.61
CA GLU A 157 5.95 5.49 0.26
C GLU A 157 7.15 4.79 -0.39
N ASP A 158 8.33 5.40 -0.32
CA ASP A 158 9.55 4.86 -0.93
C ASP A 158 9.95 3.53 -0.28
N ILE A 159 9.83 3.42 1.05
CA ILE A 159 10.05 2.16 1.78
C ILE A 159 9.07 1.09 1.30
N VAL A 160 7.78 1.41 1.24
CA VAL A 160 6.72 0.49 0.82
C VAL A 160 6.92 0.03 -0.63
N ALA A 161 7.28 0.95 -1.53
CA ALA A 161 7.55 0.66 -2.93
C ALA A 161 8.77 -0.26 -3.13
N GLY A 162 9.68 -0.32 -2.15
CA GLY A 162 10.83 -1.22 -2.13
C GLY A 162 10.50 -2.69 -1.84
N GLY A 163 9.23 -3.04 -1.59
CA GLY A 163 8.82 -4.42 -1.25
C GLY A 163 9.40 -4.93 0.08
N PRO A 164 9.24 -4.20 1.20
CA PRO A 164 9.94 -4.46 2.45
C PRO A 164 9.36 -5.65 3.24
N LEU A 165 8.12 -6.05 2.98
CA LEU A 165 7.44 -7.11 3.71
C LEU A 165 7.66 -8.47 3.04
N HIS A 166 8.22 -9.41 3.80
CA HIS A 166 8.40 -10.79 3.38
C HIS A 166 7.69 -11.73 4.35
N ALA A 167 6.70 -12.46 3.84
CA ALA A 167 5.92 -13.40 4.62
C ALA A 167 6.63 -14.76 4.70
N PHE A 168 6.44 -15.46 5.82
CA PHE A 168 6.84 -16.86 6.00
C PHE A 168 5.68 -17.65 6.59
N ASN A 169 5.67 -18.95 6.32
CA ASN A 169 4.60 -19.83 6.80
C ASN A 169 4.69 -20.03 8.31
N LEU A 170 3.52 -20.10 8.94
CA LEU A 170 3.33 -20.47 10.34
C LEU A 170 3.02 -21.96 10.47
#